data_AF-A0A6B3C9H2-F1
#
_entry.id   AF-A0A6B3C9H2-F1
#
_cell.length_a   1.000
_cell.length_b   1.000
_cell.length_c   1.000
_cell.angle_alpha   90.00
_cell.angle_beta   90.00
_cell.angle_gamma   90.00
#
_symmetry.space_group_name_H-M   'P 1'
#
loop_
_entity.id
_entity.type
_entity.pdbx_description
1 polymer ?
#
loop_
_entity_poly.entity_id
_entity_poly.type
_entity_poly.pdbx_seq_one_letter_code
_entity_poly.pdbx_strand_id
1 'polypeptide(L)'
;ALLVDNTTTKQGTTVLLPNTLAVAGDDGSTTKLGKSVDDDGRTGTRESIETLLGTRISGTWRLDTPYLEILVEQVGNIEVDTDIDVPDAKKGAAPLVNKGEAQTLSGPMAVAYATYLAPGEAEAKQLTRFGEVMRA
;
A
#
# COMPACT_ATOMS: atom_id res chain seq x y z
N ALA A 1 5.30 -0.89 0.23
CA ALA A 1 5.81 0.06 1.24
C ALA A 1 6.97 -0.60 2.00
N LEU A 2 7.82 0.19 2.65
CA LEU A 2 8.88 -0.26 3.56
C LEU A 2 8.55 0.23 4.98
N LEU A 3 8.48 -0.69 5.93
CA LEU A 3 8.29 -0.37 7.35
C LEU A 3 9.67 -0.37 8.02
N VAL A 4 10.00 0.75 8.65
CA VAL A 4 11.28 0.98 9.32
C VAL A 4 11.02 1.10 10.81
N ASP A 5 11.61 0.19 11.60
CA ASP A 5 11.62 0.28 13.06
C ASP A 5 12.98 0.81 13.52
N ASN A 6 12.98 2.00 14.12
CA ASN A 6 14.14 2.56 14.78
C ASN A 6 14.05 2.30 16.29
N THR A 7 14.72 1.24 16.74
CA THR A 7 14.73 0.83 18.14
C THR A 7 15.45 1.83 19.06
N THR A 8 16.35 2.66 18.53
CA THR A 8 17.08 3.66 19.31
C THR A 8 16.19 4.85 19.66
N THR A 9 15.44 5.36 18.68
CA THR A 9 14.51 6.48 18.88
C THR A 9 13.10 6.03 19.29
N LYS A 10 12.83 4.72 19.25
CA LYS A 10 11.50 4.10 19.45
C LYS A 10 10.45 4.66 18.49
N GLN A 11 10.83 4.79 17.22
CA GLN A 11 9.97 5.34 16.18
C GLN A 11 9.81 4.35 15.02
N GLY A 12 8.56 4.16 14.60
CA GLY A 12 8.22 3.50 13.35
C GLY A 12 8.07 4.53 12.21
N THR A 13 8.48 4.16 11.01
CA THR A 13 8.25 4.98 9.80
C THR A 13 7.81 4.09 8.65
N THR A 14 6.75 4.49 7.96
CA THR A 14 6.31 3.84 6.71
C THR A 14 6.78 4.67 5.53
N VAL A 15 7.62 4.09 4.69
CA VAL A 15 8.05 4.69 3.41
C VAL A 15 7.24 4.08 2.28
N LEU A 16 6.49 4.92 1.58
CA LEU A 16 5.73 4.50 0.41
C LEU A 16 6.65 4.51 -0.81
N LEU A 17 6.69 3.38 -1.52
CA LEU A 17 7.51 3.19 -2.71
C LEU A 17 6.57 3.08 -3.92
N PRO A 18 6.69 3.95 -4.93
CA PRO A 18 5.84 3.88 -6.11
C PRO A 18 6.23 2.69 -6.99
N ASN A 19 5.25 2.10 -7.68
CA ASN A 19 5.48 0.99 -8.61
C ASN A 19 6.41 1.37 -9.76
N THR A 20 6.52 2.67 -10.07
CA THR A 20 7.39 3.24 -11.10
C THR A 20 8.85 3.43 -10.65
N LEU A 21 9.18 3.18 -9.36
CA LEU A 21 10.53 3.27 -8.85
C LEU A 21 11.47 2.36 -9.65
N ALA A 22 12.55 2.92 -10.17
CA ALA A 22 13.56 2.16 -10.89
C ALA A 22 14.39 1.32 -9.90
N VAL A 23 14.51 0.02 -10.19
CA VAL A 23 15.30 -0.94 -9.41
C VAL A 23 16.15 -1.80 -10.35
N ALA A 24 17.22 -2.40 -9.83
CA ALA A 24 18.00 -3.38 -10.59
C ALA A 24 17.20 -4.69 -10.70
N GLY A 25 17.09 -5.25 -11.90
CA GLY A 25 16.60 -6.61 -12.10
C GLY A 25 17.68 -7.65 -11.84
N ASP A 26 17.29 -8.92 -11.77
CA ASP A 26 18.18 -10.04 -11.46
C ASP A 26 19.30 -10.23 -12.50
N ASP A 27 19.09 -9.76 -13.73
CA ASP A 27 20.07 -9.78 -14.83
C ASP A 27 20.98 -8.53 -14.87
N GLY A 28 20.86 -7.63 -13.89
CA GLY A 28 21.58 -6.36 -13.82
C GLY A 28 21.01 -5.25 -14.70
N SER A 29 19.92 -5.49 -15.43
CA SER A 29 19.19 -4.45 -16.16
C SER A 29 18.37 -3.56 -15.21
N THR A 30 17.83 -2.45 -15.71
CA THR A 30 16.90 -1.62 -14.94
C THR A 30 15.46 -2.03 -15.21
N THR A 31 14.70 -2.29 -14.15
CA THR A 31 13.26 -2.55 -14.21
C THR A 31 12.50 -1.59 -13.28
N LYS A 32 11.17 -1.68 -13.29
CA LYS A 32 10.30 -0.95 -12.36
C LYS A 32 9.96 -1.85 -11.18
N LEU A 33 9.80 -1.27 -9.99
CA LEU A 33 9.46 -2.00 -8.77
C LEU A 33 8.22 -2.88 -8.95
N GLY A 34 7.15 -2.35 -9.56
CA GLY A 34 5.94 -3.14 -9.81
C GLY A 34 6.20 -4.36 -10.71
N LYS A 35 7.06 -4.21 -11.73
CA LYS A 35 7.44 -5.30 -12.63
C LYS A 35 8.34 -6.32 -11.95
N SER A 36 9.24 -5.90 -11.06
CA SER A 36 10.05 -6.81 -10.26
C SER A 36 9.20 -7.69 -9.35
N VAL A 37 8.14 -7.14 -8.75
CA VAL A 37 7.20 -7.92 -7.93
C VAL A 37 6.53 -9.03 -8.74
N ASP A 38 6.18 -8.75 -9.99
CA ASP A 38 5.54 -9.70 -10.90
C ASP A 38 6.52 -10.75 -11.46
N ASP A 39 7.70 -10.32 -11.88
CA ASP A 39 8.66 -11.16 -12.62
C ASP A 39 9.69 -11.86 -11.71
N ASP A 40 10.29 -11.12 -10.78
CA ASP A 40 11.39 -11.60 -9.92
C ASP A 40 10.87 -12.16 -8.57
N GLY A 41 9.62 -11.85 -8.25
CA GLY A 41 8.95 -12.26 -7.03
C GLY A 41 9.61 -11.72 -5.76
N ARG A 42 9.18 -12.25 -4.61
CA ARG A 42 9.53 -11.70 -3.28
C ARG A 42 11.03 -11.61 -3.00
N THR A 43 11.80 -12.62 -3.42
CA THR A 43 13.24 -12.68 -3.11
C THR A 43 14.03 -11.71 -3.98
N GLY A 44 13.83 -11.73 -5.31
CA GLY A 44 14.52 -10.82 -6.24
C GLY A 44 14.18 -9.37 -5.94
N THR A 45 12.88 -9.04 -5.82
CA THR A 45 12.47 -7.67 -5.44
C THR A 45 13.10 -7.19 -4.13
N ARG A 46 13.18 -8.05 -3.11
CA ARG A 46 13.84 -7.70 -1.84
C ARG A 46 15.31 -7.33 -2.08
N GLU A 47 16.04 -8.15 -2.83
CA GLU A 47 17.47 -7.93 -3.13
C GLU A 47 17.68 -6.66 -3.96
N SER A 48 16.79 -6.38 -4.91
CA SER A 48 16.79 -5.14 -5.70
C SER A 48 16.61 -3.91 -4.82
N ILE A 49 15.70 -3.94 -3.84
CA ILE A 49 15.49 -2.84 -2.89
C ILE A 49 16.67 -2.73 -1.90
N GLU A 50 17.20 -3.85 -1.40
CA GLU A 50 18.39 -3.86 -0.54
C GLU A 50 19.58 -3.20 -1.23
N THR A 51 19.77 -3.51 -2.51
CA THR A 51 20.82 -2.91 -3.36
C THR A 51 20.58 -1.42 -3.56
N LEU A 52 19.35 -1.01 -3.91
CA LEU A 52 19.00 0.39 -4.13
C LEU A 52 19.21 1.26 -2.88
N LEU A 53 18.82 0.75 -1.71
CA LEU A 53 18.85 1.50 -0.45
C LEU A 53 20.14 1.30 0.34
N GLY A 54 20.99 0.35 -0.03
CA GLY A 54 22.20 0.01 0.71
C GLY A 54 21.93 -0.49 2.14
N THR A 55 20.76 -1.10 2.36
CA THR A 55 20.34 -1.62 3.67
C THR A 55 19.75 -3.01 3.53
N ARG A 56 19.71 -3.76 4.63
CA ARG A 56 19.13 -5.10 4.68
C ARG A 56 17.67 -5.03 5.10
N ILE A 57 16.82 -5.76 4.40
CA ILE A 57 15.41 -5.94 4.74
C ILE A 57 15.29 -7.20 5.59
N SER A 58 14.90 -7.03 6.86
CA SER A 58 14.80 -8.13 7.83
C SER A 58 13.64 -9.09 7.57
N GLY A 59 12.62 -8.64 6.84
CA GLY A 59 11.42 -9.43 6.55
C GLY A 59 10.56 -8.78 5.48
N THR A 60 9.72 -9.59 4.85
CA THR A 60 8.84 -9.17 3.77
C THR A 60 7.47 -9.77 4.00
N TRP A 61 6.42 -8.95 3.96
CA TRP A 61 5.04 -9.40 3.98
C TRP A 61 4.37 -9.04 2.65
N ARG A 62 3.43 -9.87 2.22
CA ARG A 62 2.53 -9.57 1.10
C ARG A 62 1.15 -9.34 1.71
N LEU A 63 0.57 -8.19 1.39
CA LEU A 63 -0.72 -7.75 1.94
C LEU A 63 -1.66 -7.41 0.78
N ASP A 64 -1.92 -8.40 -0.06
CA ASP A 64 -2.97 -8.35 -1.06
C ASP A 64 -4.32 -8.77 -0.43
N THR A 65 -5.40 -8.64 -1.20
CA THR A 65 -6.71 -9.17 -0.80
C THR A 65 -6.65 -10.71 -0.78
N PRO A 66 -7.06 -11.38 0.30
CA PRO A 66 -7.91 -10.88 1.40
C PRO A 66 -7.16 -10.43 2.67
N TYR A 67 -5.83 -10.46 2.71
CA TYR A 67 -5.07 -10.26 3.95
C TYR A 67 -5.18 -8.84 4.53
N LEU A 68 -5.29 -7.80 3.68
CA LEU A 68 -5.54 -6.44 4.18
C LEU A 68 -6.90 -6.32 4.88
N GLU A 69 -7.94 -6.92 4.30
CA GLU A 69 -9.28 -6.95 4.88
C GLU A 69 -9.26 -7.63 6.25
N ILE A 70 -8.67 -8.83 6.32
CA ILE A 70 -8.54 -9.59 7.57
C ILE A 70 -7.78 -8.79 8.64
N LEU A 71 -6.71 -8.09 8.27
CA LEU A 71 -5.95 -7.27 9.20
C LEU A 71 -6.80 -6.15 9.80
N VAL A 72 -7.56 -5.44 8.96
CA VAL A 72 -8.45 -4.35 9.39
C VAL A 72 -9.58 -4.88 10.30
N GLU A 73 -10.15 -6.05 9.97
CA GLU A 73 -11.15 -6.69 10.81
C GLU A 73 -10.59 -7.12 12.16
N GLN A 74 -9.34 -7.62 12.19
CA GLN A 74 -8.67 -8.03 13.43
C GLN A 74 -8.39 -6.86 14.38
N VAL A 75 -8.15 -5.66 13.85
CA VAL A 75 -7.98 -4.45 14.68
C VAL A 75 -9.30 -3.75 15.03
N GLY A 76 -10.43 -4.24 14.51
CA GLY A 76 -11.76 -3.75 14.88
C GLY A 76 -12.22 -2.53 14.07
N ASN A 77 -11.89 -2.49 12.77
CA ASN A 77 -12.02 -1.34 11.85
C ASN A 77 -10.95 -0.26 12.08
N ILE A 78 -10.89 0.70 11.17
CA ILE A 78 -9.95 1.83 11.23
C ILE A 78 -10.67 3.16 11.03
N GLU A 79 -10.09 4.25 11.54
CA GLU A 79 -10.55 5.62 11.28
C GLU A 79 -9.59 6.32 10.32
N VAL A 80 -10.10 6.79 9.18
CA VAL A 80 -9.30 7.41 8.12
C VAL A 80 -10.00 8.65 7.58
N ASP A 81 -9.23 9.70 7.33
CA ASP A 81 -9.69 10.84 6.53
C ASP A 81 -9.66 10.45 5.05
N THR A 82 -10.81 10.46 4.39
CA THR A 82 -10.96 10.02 3.01
C THR A 82 -11.02 11.22 2.07
N ASP A 83 -10.20 11.22 1.02
CA ASP A 83 -10.10 12.37 0.10
C ASP A 83 -11.13 12.36 -1.04
N ILE A 84 -11.83 11.23 -1.24
CA ILE A 84 -12.76 10.97 -2.34
C ILE A 84 -13.84 9.94 -1.98
N ASP A 85 -14.98 10.04 -2.65
CA ASP A 85 -16.00 8.99 -2.64
C ASP A 85 -15.51 7.77 -3.43
N VAL A 86 -15.57 6.59 -2.84
CA VAL A 86 -15.28 5.32 -3.51
C VAL A 86 -16.60 4.66 -3.91
N PRO A 87 -16.85 4.44 -5.21
CA PRO A 87 -18.09 3.82 -5.66
C PRO A 87 -18.32 2.42 -5.08
N ASP A 88 -19.58 2.10 -4.81
CA ASP A 88 -19.98 0.71 -4.53
C ASP A 88 -20.01 -0.11 -5.83
N ALA A 89 -19.79 -1.42 -5.72
CA ALA A 89 -19.89 -2.35 -6.85
C ALA A 89 -21.32 -2.41 -7.43
N LYS A 90 -22.35 -2.08 -6.64
CA LYS A 90 -23.75 -2.03 -7.06
C LYS A 90 -24.04 -0.71 -7.76
N LYS A 91 -24.40 -0.81 -9.04
CA LYS A 91 -24.78 0.35 -9.85
C LYS A 91 -25.95 1.12 -9.22
N GLY A 92 -25.74 2.41 -8.99
CA GLY A 92 -26.75 3.32 -8.43
C GLY A 92 -26.90 3.27 -6.91
N ALA A 93 -26.08 2.48 -6.20
CA ALA A 93 -25.97 2.58 -4.75
C ALA A 93 -25.21 3.84 -4.33
N ALA A 94 -25.34 4.20 -3.06
CA ALA A 94 -24.48 5.20 -2.43
C ALA A 94 -23.01 4.73 -2.48
N PRO A 95 -22.02 5.65 -2.40
CA PRO A 95 -20.61 5.28 -2.29
C PRO A 95 -20.38 4.27 -1.17
N LEU A 96 -19.48 3.32 -1.41
CA LEU A 96 -19.03 2.37 -0.39
C LEU A 96 -18.21 3.09 0.68
N VAL A 97 -17.42 4.09 0.27
CA VAL A 97 -16.70 5.00 1.16
C VAL A 97 -17.08 6.42 0.76
N ASN A 98 -17.49 7.22 1.73
CA ASN A 98 -17.75 8.64 1.50
C ASN A 98 -16.47 9.43 1.75
N LYS A 99 -16.29 10.54 1.03
CA LYS A 99 -15.30 11.56 1.33
C LYS A 99 -15.63 12.25 2.66
N GLY A 100 -14.64 12.39 3.53
CA GLY A 100 -14.81 13.11 4.79
C GLY A 100 -13.73 12.78 5.81
N GLU A 101 -13.74 13.50 6.92
CA GLU A 101 -12.84 13.25 8.04
C GLU A 101 -13.36 12.08 8.90
N ALA A 102 -12.42 11.39 9.56
CA ALA A 102 -12.67 10.33 10.55
C ALA A 102 -13.74 9.30 10.12
N GLN A 103 -13.67 8.83 8.88
CA GLN A 103 -14.57 7.77 8.41
C GLN A 103 -14.16 6.43 9.04
N THR A 104 -15.10 5.75 9.69
CA THR A 104 -14.89 4.36 10.13
C THR A 104 -14.96 3.43 8.94
N LEU A 105 -13.82 2.81 8.57
CA LEU A 105 -13.73 1.87 7.46
C LEU A 105 -13.67 0.43 7.99
N SER A 106 -14.61 -0.40 7.54
CA SER A 106 -14.52 -1.86 7.68
C SER A 106 -13.43 -2.45 6.77
N GLY A 107 -13.09 -3.73 6.94
CA GLY A 107 -12.11 -4.40 6.09
C GLY A 107 -12.35 -4.21 4.58
N PRO A 108 -13.55 -4.51 4.05
CA PRO A 108 -13.87 -4.27 2.64
C PRO A 108 -13.78 -2.80 2.23
N MET A 109 -14.20 -1.86 3.10
CA MET A 109 -14.12 -0.42 2.83
C MET A 109 -12.68 0.06 2.77
N ALA A 110 -11.82 -0.40 3.69
CA ALA A 110 -10.41 -0.07 3.74
C ALA A 110 -9.67 -0.58 2.49
N VAL A 111 -9.95 -1.82 2.06
CA VAL A 111 -9.41 -2.36 0.80
C VAL A 111 -9.89 -1.52 -0.39
N ALA A 112 -11.17 -1.20 -0.45
CA ALA A 112 -11.73 -0.38 -1.52
C ALA A 112 -11.05 0.99 -1.59
N TYR A 113 -10.90 1.68 -0.45
CA TYR A 113 -10.24 2.99 -0.40
C TYR A 113 -8.75 2.92 -0.73
N ALA A 114 -8.01 1.98 -0.14
CA ALA A 114 -6.57 1.81 -0.36
C ALA A 114 -6.21 1.49 -1.82
N THR A 115 -7.12 0.85 -2.56
CA THR A 115 -6.90 0.44 -3.96
C THR A 115 -7.65 1.30 -4.96
N TYR A 116 -8.38 2.32 -4.53
CA TYR A 116 -9.13 3.18 -5.45
C TYR A 116 -8.20 4.17 -6.18
N LEU A 117 -8.29 4.16 -7.51
CA LEU A 117 -7.73 5.17 -8.39
C LEU A 117 -8.85 5.73 -9.26
N ALA A 118 -9.22 6.98 -9.04
CA ALA A 118 -10.28 7.60 -9.83
C ALA A 118 -9.78 7.89 -11.26
N PRO A 119 -10.69 7.94 -12.27
CA PRO A 119 -10.31 8.29 -13.63
C PRO A 119 -9.54 9.61 -13.69
N GLY A 120 -8.33 9.56 -14.27
CA GLY A 120 -7.47 10.74 -14.42
C GLY A 120 -6.59 11.08 -13.22
N GLU A 121 -6.67 10.31 -12.12
CA GLU A 121 -5.71 10.46 -11.01
C GLU A 121 -4.35 9.85 -11.34
N ALA A 122 -3.30 10.45 -10.79
CA ALA A 122 -1.96 9.85 -10.80
C ALA A 122 -1.92 8.67 -9.83
N GLU A 123 -1.16 7.61 -10.16
CA GLU A 123 -0.96 6.43 -9.29
C GLU A 123 -0.51 6.78 -7.86
N ALA A 124 0.20 7.90 -7.70
CA ALA A 124 0.60 8.42 -6.39
C ALA A 124 -0.58 8.67 -5.45
N LYS A 125 -1.78 8.98 -5.97
CA LYS A 125 -2.99 9.14 -5.15
C LYS A 125 -3.41 7.84 -4.48
N GLN A 126 -3.50 6.76 -5.26
CA GLN A 126 -3.79 5.44 -4.73
C GLN A 126 -2.72 5.02 -3.69
N LEU A 127 -1.43 5.28 -3.99
CA LEU A 127 -0.35 4.98 -3.06
C LEU A 127 -0.49 5.73 -1.72
N THR A 128 -0.89 7.01 -1.76
CA THR A 128 -1.16 7.79 -0.55
C THR A 128 -2.32 7.20 0.25
N ARG A 129 -3.45 6.84 -0.39
CA ARG A 129 -4.60 6.22 0.29
C ARG A 129 -4.22 4.90 0.95
N PHE A 130 -3.43 4.07 0.25
CA PHE A 130 -2.88 2.85 0.84
C PHE A 130 -2.05 3.16 2.10
N GLY A 131 -1.21 4.19 2.06
CA GLY A 131 -0.42 4.62 3.21
C GLY A 131 -1.25 5.16 4.38
N GLU A 132 -2.37 5.83 4.11
CA GLU A 132 -3.32 6.29 5.12
C GLU A 132 -3.97 5.10 5.83
N VAL A 133 -4.45 4.11 5.07
CA VAL A 133 -5.03 2.86 5.61
C VAL A 133 -4.03 2.08 6.45
N MET A 134 -2.77 1.98 6.01
CA MET A 134 -1.73 1.26 6.76
C MET A 134 -1.29 1.96 8.05
N ARG A 135 -1.57 3.27 8.18
CA ARG A 135 -1.17 4.07 9.34
C ARG A 135 -2.24 4.10 10.44
N ALA A 136 -3.52 4.02 10.04
CA ALA A 136 -4.66 3.98 10.94
C ALA A 136 -4.71 2.66 11.73
#